data_AF-A0A8D8BRI0-F1
#
_entry.id   AF-A0A8D8BRI0-F1
#
_cell.length_a   1.000
_cell.length_b   1.000
_cell.length_c   1.000
_cell.angle_alpha   90.00
_cell.angle_beta   90.00
_cell.angle_gamma   90.00
#
_symmetry.space_group_name_H-M   'P 1'
#
loop_
_entity.id
_entity.type
_entity.pdbx_description
1 polymer ?
#
loop_
_entity_poly.entity_id
_entity_poly.type
_entity_poly.pdbx_seq_one_letter_code
_entity_poly.pdbx_strand_id
1 'polypeptide(L)'
;LGLDLSTQKLKAVLLNTRLENVAHAEVKFDSDLPEFRTSGGVNAGAAKNEFYVQPVMWVKALDMVLDRLVVQGGDLSTVMAVSGSAQQHGSLYWSRSGLQTLRNLDADKFLHTQIDDSAFTVHRTPIWMDGTTGEQCEQMEEAVGGRDKMVEITGSKCYERFTGPQIRKVFQQRPDVYRNTERISLVSSFLASIFLGD
;
A
#
# COMPACT_ATOMS: atom_id res chain seq x y z
N LEU A 1 8.18 -4.32 16.99
CA LEU A 1 8.48 -4.51 15.56
C LEU A 1 8.08 -3.25 14.80
N GLY A 2 9.01 -2.62 14.08
CA GLY A 2 8.75 -1.48 13.21
C GLY A 2 8.90 -1.87 11.75
N LEU A 3 7.93 -1.52 10.91
CA LEU A 3 8.00 -1.72 9.46
C LEU A 3 8.05 -0.40 8.70
N ASP A 4 8.67 -0.41 7.51
CA ASP A 4 8.62 0.69 6.57
C ASP A 4 8.38 0.16 5.15
N LEU A 5 7.14 0.28 4.69
CA LEU A 5 6.72 -0.07 3.33
C LEU A 5 6.96 1.12 2.38
N SER A 6 8.21 1.28 1.98
CA SER A 6 8.65 2.36 1.10
C SER A 6 8.37 2.06 -0.39
N THR A 7 8.75 2.98 -1.27
CA THR A 7 8.56 2.80 -2.73
C THR A 7 9.43 1.68 -3.31
N GLN A 8 10.67 1.50 -2.83
CA GLN A 8 11.63 0.57 -3.44
C GLN A 8 11.79 -0.75 -2.67
N LYS A 9 11.36 -0.75 -1.40
CA LYS A 9 11.60 -1.86 -0.49
C LYS A 9 10.65 -1.86 0.70
N LEU A 10 10.47 -3.04 1.28
CA LEU A 10 9.92 -3.21 2.62
C LEU A 10 11.06 -3.47 3.60
N LYS A 11 11.11 -2.73 4.70
CA LYS A 11 12.06 -2.95 5.80
C LYS A 11 11.34 -3.36 7.07
N ALA A 12 11.98 -4.17 7.89
CA ALA A 12 11.54 -4.52 9.23
C ALA A 12 12.70 -4.37 10.22
N VAL A 13 12.41 -3.81 11.40
CA VAL A 13 13.37 -3.66 12.50
C VAL A 13 12.73 -4.13 13.80
N LEU A 14 13.41 -5.03 14.50
CA LEU A 14 13.08 -5.46 15.84
C LEU A 14 13.93 -4.66 16.84
N LEU A 15 13.26 -3.95 17.75
CA LEU A 15 13.89 -3.20 18.83
C LEU A 15 13.57 -3.85 20.17
N ASN A 16 14.52 -3.82 21.10
CA ASN A 16 14.26 -4.20 22.50
C ASN A 16 13.70 -3.01 23.31
N THR A 17 13.45 -3.22 24.60
CA THR A 17 12.90 -2.19 25.51
C THR A 17 13.85 -1.01 25.78
N ARG A 18 15.13 -1.13 25.41
CA ARG A 18 16.13 -0.04 25.45
C ARG A 18 16.25 0.69 24.11
N LEU A 19 15.38 0.40 23.15
CA LEU A 19 15.41 0.93 21.78
C LEU A 19 16.64 0.51 20.97
N GLU A 20 17.32 -0.57 21.37
CA GLU A 20 18.45 -1.12 20.63
C GLU A 20 17.97 -2.06 19.52
N ASN A 21 18.64 -2.03 18.37
CA ASN A 21 18.36 -2.92 17.24
C ASN A 21 18.79 -4.35 17.58
N VAL A 22 17.81 -5.26 17.65
CA VAL A 22 18.02 -6.70 17.87
C VAL A 22 18.23 -7.41 16.54
N ALA A 23 17.40 -7.11 15.56
CA ALA A 23 17.46 -7.67 14.22
C ALA A 23 16.82 -6.69 13.22
N HIS A 24 17.27 -6.75 11.97
CA HIS A 24 16.64 -6.01 10.87
C HIS A 24 16.70 -6.83 9.59
N ALA A 25 15.74 -6.59 8.70
CA ALA A 25 15.68 -7.21 7.40
C ALA A 25 15.09 -6.24 6.38
N GLU A 26 15.40 -6.45 5.11
CA GLU A 26 14.77 -5.73 4.00
C GLU A 26 14.50 -6.64 2.82
N VAL A 27 13.51 -6.27 2.02
CA VAL A 27 13.16 -6.88 0.72
C VAL A 27 13.12 -5.77 -0.30
N LYS A 28 14.04 -5.80 -1.27
CA LYS A 28 14.15 -4.84 -2.38
C LYS A 28 13.32 -5.33 -3.55
N PHE A 29 12.31 -4.58 -3.96
CA PHE A 29 11.31 -5.07 -4.90
C PHE A 29 11.92 -5.48 -6.25
N ASP A 30 12.80 -4.67 -6.83
CA ASP A 30 13.37 -4.97 -8.15
C ASP A 30 14.24 -6.23 -8.18
N SER A 31 15.00 -6.51 -7.11
CA SER A 31 15.97 -7.61 -7.08
C SER A 31 15.41 -8.88 -6.43
N ASP A 32 14.58 -8.74 -5.40
CA ASP A 32 14.02 -9.86 -4.65
C ASP A 32 12.68 -10.36 -5.21
N LEU A 33 11.99 -9.52 -5.99
CA LEU A 33 10.67 -9.80 -6.57
C LEU A 33 10.64 -9.46 -8.08
N PRO A 34 11.60 -9.94 -8.89
CA PRO A 34 11.76 -9.53 -10.29
C PRO A 34 10.56 -9.88 -11.18
N GLU A 35 9.73 -10.84 -10.78
CA GLU A 35 8.51 -11.23 -11.49
C GLU A 35 7.49 -10.09 -11.63
N PHE A 36 7.51 -9.08 -10.75
CA PHE A 36 6.65 -7.90 -10.84
C PHE A 36 7.20 -6.82 -11.79
N ARG A 37 8.40 -7.02 -12.32
CA ARG A 37 9.04 -6.20 -13.37
C ARG A 37 9.05 -4.71 -13.05
N THR A 38 9.32 -4.37 -11.79
CA THR A 38 9.44 -2.99 -11.34
C THR A 38 10.80 -2.39 -11.71
N SER A 39 10.85 -1.06 -11.78
CA SER A 39 12.09 -0.29 -11.82
C SER A 39 11.99 0.82 -10.80
N GLY A 40 12.89 0.84 -9.82
CA GLY A 40 12.75 1.68 -8.64
C GLY A 40 11.53 1.30 -7.79
N GLY A 41 11.12 0.03 -7.80
CA GLY A 41 9.96 -0.49 -7.07
C GLY A 41 8.59 -0.08 -7.61
N VAL A 42 8.55 0.49 -8.83
CA VAL A 42 7.32 0.97 -9.47
C VAL A 42 7.22 0.49 -10.92
N ASN A 43 6.01 0.49 -11.48
CA ASN A 43 5.76 0.30 -12.89
C ASN A 43 5.27 1.62 -13.51
N ALA A 44 5.79 1.98 -14.68
CA ALA A 44 5.29 3.10 -15.46
C ALA A 44 4.03 2.67 -16.24
N GLY A 45 3.03 3.55 -16.27
CA GLY A 45 1.83 3.38 -17.07
C GLY A 45 1.99 3.84 -18.52
N ALA A 46 0.88 3.88 -19.25
CA ALA A 46 0.88 4.31 -20.65
C ALA A 46 0.82 5.84 -20.76
N ALA A 47 0.18 6.50 -19.79
CA ALA A 47 0.14 7.95 -19.74
C ALA A 47 1.42 8.52 -19.13
N LYS A 48 1.78 9.74 -19.56
CA LYS A 48 2.88 10.48 -18.94
C LYS A 48 2.59 10.70 -17.45
N ASN A 49 3.59 10.46 -16.61
CA ASN A 49 3.49 10.53 -15.15
C ASN A 49 2.51 9.52 -14.50
N GLU A 50 2.12 8.47 -15.22
CA GLU A 50 1.35 7.37 -14.64
C GLU A 50 2.29 6.38 -13.97
N PHE A 51 2.10 6.13 -12.67
CA PHE A 51 2.91 5.20 -11.91
C PHE A 51 2.03 4.35 -11.00
N TYR A 52 2.28 3.04 -11.02
CA TYR A 52 1.51 2.09 -10.24
C TYR A 52 2.38 0.95 -9.73
N VAL A 53 1.78 0.15 -8.85
CA VAL A 53 2.32 -1.12 -8.37
C VAL A 53 1.20 -2.15 -8.29
N GLN A 54 1.58 -3.42 -8.17
CA GLN A 54 0.68 -4.53 -7.89
C GLN A 54 0.65 -4.79 -6.39
N PRO A 55 -0.51 -4.66 -5.70
CA PRO A 55 -0.60 -4.86 -4.24
C PRO A 55 -0.01 -6.18 -3.73
N VAL A 56 -0.19 -7.26 -4.49
CA VAL A 56 0.32 -8.60 -4.17
C VAL A 56 1.85 -8.66 -4.07
N MET A 57 2.58 -7.74 -4.69
CA MET A 57 4.02 -7.59 -4.50
C MET A 57 4.36 -7.25 -3.05
N TRP A 58 3.58 -6.37 -2.43
CA TRP A 58 3.78 -5.99 -1.02
C TRP A 58 3.37 -7.09 -0.06
N VAL A 59 2.33 -7.86 -0.39
CA VAL A 59 1.95 -9.06 0.37
C VAL A 59 3.09 -10.06 0.39
N LYS A 60 3.66 -10.38 -0.78
CA LYS A 60 4.80 -11.30 -0.89
C LYS A 60 6.07 -10.76 -0.23
N ALA A 61 6.32 -9.47 -0.32
CA ALA A 61 7.42 -8.84 0.39
C ALA A 61 7.29 -8.99 1.91
N LEU A 62 6.06 -9.02 2.45
CA LEU A 62 5.81 -9.18 3.88
C LEU A 62 6.16 -10.60 4.36
N ASP A 63 5.76 -11.64 3.63
CA ASP A 63 6.21 -13.02 3.91
C ASP A 63 7.75 -13.07 3.98
N MET A 64 8.40 -12.55 2.94
CA MET A 64 9.86 -12.59 2.83
C MET A 64 10.58 -11.79 3.91
N VAL A 65 10.08 -10.62 4.30
CA VAL A 65 10.77 -9.77 5.30
C VAL A 65 10.67 -10.37 6.70
N LEU A 66 9.54 -11.01 7.04
CA LEU A 66 9.36 -11.68 8.32
C LEU A 66 10.27 -12.92 8.42
N ASP A 67 10.33 -13.73 7.37
CA ASP A 67 11.26 -14.87 7.28
C ASP A 67 12.71 -14.42 7.41
N ARG A 68 13.11 -13.37 6.67
CA ARG A 68 14.46 -12.81 6.77
C ARG A 68 14.77 -12.30 8.17
N LEU A 69 13.79 -11.69 8.86
CA LEU A 69 13.99 -11.19 10.22
C LEU A 69 14.29 -12.33 11.20
N VAL A 70 13.61 -13.48 11.05
CA VAL A 70 13.88 -14.69 11.83
C VAL A 70 15.26 -15.26 11.51
N VAL A 71 15.64 -15.33 10.22
CA VAL A 71 16.98 -15.78 9.78
C VAL A 71 18.09 -14.91 10.35
N GLN A 72 17.85 -13.60 10.52
CA GLN A 72 18.80 -12.67 11.17
C GLN A 72 18.82 -12.79 12.70
N GLY A 73 18.16 -13.79 13.29
CA GLY A 73 18.14 -14.04 14.73
C GLY A 73 17.04 -13.30 15.49
N GLY A 74 16.08 -12.70 14.79
CA GLY A 74 14.92 -12.08 15.43
C GLY A 74 13.96 -13.11 16.01
N ASP A 75 13.68 -13.03 17.31
CA ASP A 75 12.68 -13.87 17.97
C ASP A 75 11.30 -13.18 17.97
N LEU A 76 10.41 -13.60 17.06
CA LEU A 76 9.08 -13.00 16.93
C LEU A 76 8.16 -13.27 18.13
N SER A 77 8.44 -14.28 18.97
CA SER A 77 7.67 -14.55 20.19
C SER A 77 7.80 -13.44 21.24
N THR A 78 8.86 -12.62 21.13
CA THR A 78 9.14 -11.49 22.04
C THR A 78 8.46 -10.19 21.62
N VAL A 79 7.77 -10.17 20.47
CA VAL A 79 7.17 -8.94 19.92
C VAL A 79 5.94 -8.54 20.74
N MET A 80 6.10 -7.48 21.54
CA MET A 80 5.00 -6.91 22.35
C MET A 80 4.06 -5.99 21.55
N ALA A 81 4.57 -5.35 20.50
CA ALA A 81 3.81 -4.43 19.67
C ALA A 81 4.41 -4.34 18.26
N VAL A 82 3.54 -4.09 17.28
CA VAL A 82 3.91 -3.85 15.88
C VAL A 82 3.31 -2.52 15.42
N SER A 83 4.08 -1.75 14.65
CA SER A 83 3.62 -0.56 13.95
C SER A 83 4.51 -0.35 12.72
N GLY A 84 4.15 0.59 11.86
CA GLY A 84 4.98 0.89 10.70
C GLY A 84 4.61 2.17 9.98
N SER A 85 5.52 2.58 9.11
CA SER A 85 5.31 3.60 8.09
C SER A 85 5.07 2.94 6.73
N ALA A 86 4.47 3.71 5.84
CA ALA A 86 4.39 3.34 4.44
C ALA A 86 4.47 4.59 3.57
N GLN A 87 4.80 4.41 2.30
CA GLN A 87 4.74 5.50 1.32
C GLN A 87 3.34 6.14 1.34
N GLN A 88 3.32 7.47 1.34
CA GLN A 88 2.08 8.23 1.47
C GLN A 88 1.24 8.18 0.19
N HIS A 89 -0.02 8.57 0.32
CA HIS A 89 -0.99 8.82 -0.75
C HIS A 89 -1.42 7.63 -1.63
N GLY A 90 -0.61 6.58 -1.74
CA GLY A 90 -1.00 5.35 -2.42
C GLY A 90 -2.26 4.76 -1.79
N SER A 91 -3.15 4.25 -2.64
CA SER A 91 -4.41 3.63 -2.23
C SER A 91 -4.48 2.19 -2.69
N LEU A 92 -5.24 1.37 -1.98
CA LEU A 92 -5.58 0.00 -2.36
C LEU A 92 -7.09 -0.18 -2.28
N TYR A 93 -7.63 -1.01 -3.16
CA TYR A 93 -9.06 -1.17 -3.38
C TYR A 93 -9.42 -2.64 -3.17
N TRP A 94 -9.96 -2.96 -2.00
CA TRP A 94 -10.27 -4.33 -1.60
C TRP A 94 -11.58 -4.81 -2.22
N SER A 95 -11.56 -6.04 -2.72
CA SER A 95 -12.77 -6.76 -3.06
C SER A 95 -13.41 -7.33 -1.79
N ARG A 96 -14.70 -7.66 -1.87
CA ARG A 96 -15.40 -8.36 -0.77
C ARG A 96 -14.75 -9.71 -0.44
N SER A 97 -14.35 -10.47 -1.46
CA SER A 97 -13.64 -11.74 -1.26
C SER A 97 -12.29 -11.53 -0.61
N GLY A 98 -11.56 -10.47 -0.97
CA GLY A 98 -10.27 -10.13 -0.34
C GLY A 98 -10.38 -9.89 1.16
N LEU A 99 -11.39 -9.13 1.60
CA LEU A 99 -11.64 -8.92 3.03
C LEU A 99 -12.07 -10.21 3.74
N GLN A 100 -12.86 -11.05 3.07
CA GLN A 100 -13.23 -12.35 3.63
C GLN A 100 -12.00 -13.25 3.80
N THR A 101 -11.11 -13.29 2.81
CA THR A 101 -9.84 -14.03 2.91
C THR A 101 -8.97 -13.48 4.04
N LEU A 102 -8.84 -12.16 4.15
CA LEU A 102 -8.05 -11.50 5.19
C LEU A 102 -8.50 -11.91 6.60
N ARG A 103 -9.82 -12.06 6.81
CA ARG A 103 -10.41 -12.50 8.09
C ARG A 103 -10.25 -13.98 8.40
N ASN A 104 -9.93 -14.80 7.41
CA ASN A 104 -9.87 -16.25 7.52
C ASN A 104 -8.52 -16.79 7.02
N LEU A 105 -7.44 -16.07 7.31
CA LEU A 105 -6.08 -16.51 6.97
C LEU A 105 -5.74 -17.83 7.68
N ASP A 106 -5.18 -18.74 6.91
CA ASP A 106 -4.62 -20.01 7.37
C ASP A 106 -3.16 -19.79 7.76
N ALA A 107 -2.82 -20.07 9.02
CA ALA A 107 -1.49 -19.85 9.57
C ALA A 107 -0.41 -20.79 8.99
N ASP A 108 -0.83 -21.91 8.38
CA ASP A 108 0.08 -22.89 7.77
C ASP A 108 0.46 -22.53 6.32
N LYS A 109 -0.03 -21.39 5.80
CA LYS A 109 0.19 -20.94 4.42
C LYS A 109 0.76 -19.53 4.36
N PHE A 110 1.54 -19.27 3.31
CA PHE A 110 2.06 -17.93 3.03
C PHE A 110 0.94 -16.95 2.69
N LEU A 111 1.09 -15.69 3.12
CA LEU A 111 0.12 -14.63 2.85
C LEU A 111 -0.11 -14.45 1.35
N HIS A 112 0.95 -14.43 0.54
CA HIS A 112 0.84 -14.22 -0.92
C HIS A 112 0.15 -15.36 -1.67
N THR A 113 -0.01 -16.52 -1.06
CA THR A 113 -0.79 -17.64 -1.65
C THR A 113 -2.28 -17.55 -1.34
N GLN A 114 -2.65 -16.73 -0.35
CA GLN A 114 -4.02 -16.53 0.12
C GLN A 114 -4.58 -15.20 -0.38
N ILE A 115 -3.82 -14.12 -0.21
CA ILE A 115 -4.16 -12.77 -0.67
C ILE A 115 -3.54 -12.56 -2.05
N ASP A 116 -4.21 -13.11 -3.06
CA ASP A 116 -3.82 -12.97 -4.47
C ASP A 116 -4.49 -11.76 -5.14
N ASP A 117 -4.38 -11.66 -6.47
CA ASP A 117 -4.95 -10.54 -7.23
C ASP A 117 -6.46 -10.39 -7.03
N SER A 118 -7.18 -11.49 -6.77
CA SER A 118 -8.64 -11.46 -6.55
C SER A 118 -9.05 -10.73 -5.28
N ALA A 119 -8.11 -10.52 -4.35
CA ALA A 119 -8.34 -9.74 -3.14
C ALA A 119 -8.52 -8.24 -3.42
N PHE A 120 -8.12 -7.78 -4.61
CA PHE A 120 -8.15 -6.37 -4.99
C PHE A 120 -8.99 -6.17 -6.26
N THR A 121 -9.74 -5.08 -6.30
CA THR A 121 -10.49 -4.68 -7.49
C THR A 121 -9.63 -3.82 -8.43
N VAL A 122 -8.60 -3.17 -7.90
CA VAL A 122 -7.61 -2.39 -8.64
C VAL A 122 -6.24 -3.04 -8.52
N HIS A 123 -5.85 -3.79 -9.55
CA HIS A 123 -4.54 -4.48 -9.58
C HIS A 123 -3.38 -3.54 -9.92
N ARG A 124 -3.65 -2.45 -10.66
CA ARG A 124 -2.69 -1.38 -10.96
C ARG A 124 -2.96 -0.20 -10.06
N THR A 125 -2.44 -0.26 -8.84
CA THR A 125 -2.80 0.69 -7.80
C THR A 125 -1.89 1.93 -7.83
N PRO A 126 -2.45 3.15 -7.75
CA PRO A 126 -1.65 4.37 -7.83
C PRO A 126 -0.82 4.56 -6.57
N ILE A 127 0.35 5.17 -6.74
CA ILE A 127 1.28 5.52 -5.67
C ILE A 127 1.55 7.03 -5.65
N TRP A 128 2.35 7.51 -4.70
CA TRP A 128 2.65 8.94 -4.55
C TRP A 128 3.29 9.61 -5.78
N MET A 129 3.88 8.82 -6.68
CA MET A 129 4.50 9.31 -7.92
C MET A 129 3.47 9.59 -9.02
N ASP A 130 2.23 9.11 -8.90
CA ASP A 130 1.23 9.28 -9.94
C ASP A 130 0.77 10.74 -10.04
N GLY A 131 0.90 11.31 -11.24
CA GLY A 131 0.60 12.70 -11.55
C GLY A 131 -0.52 12.87 -12.59
N THR A 132 -1.43 11.91 -12.70
CA THR A 132 -2.36 11.81 -13.84
C THR A 132 -3.76 12.36 -13.59
N THR A 133 -3.96 13.06 -12.47
CA THR A 133 -5.30 13.43 -11.98
C THR A 133 -5.54 14.95 -11.91
N GLY A 134 -4.87 15.71 -12.78
CA GLY A 134 -5.03 17.17 -12.84
C GLY A 134 -6.48 17.61 -13.03
N GLU A 135 -7.20 16.97 -13.96
CA GLU A 135 -8.62 17.23 -14.20
C GLU A 135 -9.47 16.97 -12.95
N GLN A 136 -9.21 15.87 -12.23
CA GLN A 136 -9.92 15.56 -10.99
C GLN A 136 -9.62 16.59 -9.90
N CYS A 137 -8.40 17.13 -9.86
CA CYS A 137 -8.06 18.17 -8.91
C CYS A 137 -8.80 19.48 -9.16
N GLU A 138 -8.87 19.93 -10.41
CA GLU A 138 -9.65 21.13 -10.78
C GLU A 138 -11.12 20.96 -10.40
N GLN A 139 -11.71 19.82 -10.76
CA GLN A 139 -13.11 19.51 -10.43
C GLN A 139 -13.37 19.46 -8.91
N MET A 140 -12.43 18.91 -8.14
CA MET A 140 -12.57 18.81 -6.68
C MET A 140 -12.44 20.18 -6.01
N GLU A 141 -11.52 21.03 -6.47
CA GLU A 141 -11.39 22.40 -5.96
C GLU A 141 -12.63 23.23 -6.30
N GLU A 142 -13.11 23.17 -7.54
CA GLU A 142 -14.35 23.87 -7.95
C GLU A 142 -15.56 23.44 -7.11
N ALA A 143 -15.72 22.14 -6.89
CA ALA A 143 -16.86 21.59 -6.14
C ALA A 143 -16.93 22.06 -4.68
N VAL A 144 -15.80 22.46 -4.07
CA VAL A 144 -15.77 22.96 -2.68
C VAL A 144 -15.73 24.48 -2.60
N GLY A 145 -15.83 25.21 -3.71
CA GLY A 145 -15.79 26.68 -3.74
C GLY A 145 -14.41 27.27 -4.03
N GLY A 146 -13.52 26.49 -4.63
CA GLY A 146 -12.21 26.91 -5.10
C GLY A 146 -11.03 26.44 -4.24
N ARG A 147 -9.83 26.73 -4.74
CA ARG A 147 -8.56 26.28 -4.17
C ARG A 147 -8.33 26.72 -2.71
N ASP A 148 -8.65 27.96 -2.37
CA ASP A 148 -8.43 28.45 -1.00
C ASP A 148 -9.34 27.73 -0.01
N LYS A 149 -10.57 27.40 -0.42
CA LYS A 149 -11.49 26.61 0.40
C LYS A 149 -11.02 25.16 0.56
N MET A 150 -10.43 24.56 -0.49
CA MET A 150 -9.78 23.26 -0.39
C MET A 150 -8.64 23.26 0.64
N VAL A 151 -7.80 24.30 0.65
CA VAL A 151 -6.72 24.48 1.65
C VAL A 151 -7.30 24.62 3.04
N GLU A 152 -8.35 25.42 3.23
CA GLU A 152 -9.03 25.60 4.52
C GLU A 152 -9.56 24.28 5.09
N ILE A 153 -10.16 23.43 4.25
CA ILE A 153 -10.79 22.17 4.67
C ILE A 153 -9.74 21.07 4.93
N THR A 154 -8.73 20.95 4.07
CA THR A 154 -7.84 19.77 4.04
C THR A 154 -6.40 20.06 4.45
N GLY A 155 -6.05 21.35 4.65
CA GLY A 155 -4.69 21.80 4.92
C GLY A 155 -3.78 21.86 3.69
N SER A 156 -4.30 21.63 2.47
CA SER A 156 -3.54 21.67 1.22
C SER A 156 -4.44 21.98 0.03
N LYS A 157 -3.87 22.52 -1.04
CA LYS A 157 -4.53 22.53 -2.34
C LYS A 157 -4.61 21.09 -2.88
N CYS A 158 -5.39 20.87 -3.93
CA CYS A 158 -5.37 19.55 -4.56
C CYS A 158 -4.02 19.31 -5.26
N TYR A 159 -3.45 18.14 -5.01
CA TYR A 159 -2.29 17.61 -5.72
C TYR A 159 -2.67 16.27 -6.33
N GLU A 160 -2.16 15.99 -7.52
CA GLU A 160 -2.55 14.84 -8.32
C GLU A 160 -2.30 13.51 -7.59
N ARG A 161 -1.19 13.45 -6.84
CA ARG A 161 -0.86 12.26 -6.06
C ARG A 161 -1.78 12.02 -4.87
N PHE A 162 -2.53 13.02 -4.40
CA PHE A 162 -3.38 12.85 -3.22
C PHE A 162 -4.45 11.79 -3.47
N THR A 163 -4.84 11.09 -2.41
CA THR A 163 -5.68 9.91 -2.55
C THR A 163 -7.08 10.23 -3.08
N GLY A 164 -7.64 11.38 -2.70
CA GLY A 164 -8.95 11.85 -3.18
C GLY A 164 -9.08 11.92 -4.72
N PRO A 165 -8.25 12.69 -5.43
CA PRO A 165 -8.31 12.76 -6.89
C PRO A 165 -7.97 11.41 -7.57
N GLN A 166 -7.10 10.59 -6.98
CA GLN A 166 -6.84 9.21 -7.46
C GLN A 166 -8.09 8.34 -7.37
N ILE A 167 -8.82 8.36 -6.25
CA ILE A 167 -10.10 7.66 -6.08
C ILE A 167 -11.13 8.18 -7.10
N ARG A 168 -11.21 9.50 -7.29
CA ARG A 168 -12.13 10.12 -8.26
C ARG A 168 -11.84 9.66 -9.69
N LYS A 169 -10.55 9.56 -10.08
CA LYS A 169 -10.14 9.02 -11.39
C LYS A 169 -10.62 7.57 -11.56
N VAL A 170 -10.45 6.71 -10.55
CA VAL A 170 -10.97 5.33 -10.59
C VAL A 170 -12.49 5.31 -10.73
N PHE A 171 -13.21 6.13 -9.96
CA PHE A 171 -14.67 6.25 -10.07
C PHE A 171 -15.14 6.68 -11.46
N GLN A 172 -14.48 7.67 -12.07
CA GLN A 172 -14.86 8.20 -13.38
C GLN A 172 -14.49 7.25 -14.53
N GLN A 173 -13.29 6.69 -14.51
CA GLN A 173 -12.76 5.90 -15.62
C GLN A 173 -13.10 4.41 -15.53
N ARG A 174 -13.34 3.90 -14.31
CA ARG A 174 -13.64 2.48 -14.04
C ARG A 174 -14.75 2.37 -12.97
N PRO A 175 -15.96 2.87 -13.26
CA PRO A 175 -17.04 2.92 -12.27
C PRO A 175 -17.43 1.53 -11.72
N ASP A 176 -17.39 0.49 -12.53
CA ASP A 176 -17.72 -0.88 -12.08
C ASP A 176 -16.69 -1.43 -11.09
N VAL A 177 -15.41 -1.13 -11.31
CA VAL A 177 -14.34 -1.47 -10.37
C VAL A 177 -14.55 -0.75 -9.03
N TYR A 178 -14.88 0.54 -9.08
CA TYR A 178 -15.19 1.31 -7.88
C TYR A 178 -16.41 0.75 -7.13
N ARG A 179 -17.51 0.44 -7.84
CA ARG A 179 -18.74 -0.14 -7.24
C ARG A 179 -18.50 -1.49 -6.58
N ASN A 180 -17.61 -2.31 -7.14
CA ASN A 180 -17.26 -3.62 -6.59
C ASN A 180 -16.20 -3.54 -5.48
N THR A 181 -15.68 -2.35 -5.18
CA THR A 181 -14.71 -2.13 -4.10
C THR A 181 -15.46 -2.02 -2.77
N GLU A 182 -15.15 -2.91 -1.84
CA GLU A 182 -15.77 -2.93 -0.50
C GLU A 182 -15.06 -1.98 0.47
N ARG A 183 -13.73 -1.82 0.32
CA ARG A 183 -12.93 -0.95 1.19
C ARG A 183 -11.77 -0.32 0.43
N ILE A 184 -11.45 0.93 0.75
CA ILE A 184 -10.25 1.62 0.25
C ILE A 184 -9.31 1.89 1.44
N SER A 185 -8.05 1.48 1.31
CA SER A 185 -7.01 1.71 2.31
C SER A 185 -5.90 2.60 1.75
N LEU A 186 -5.24 3.36 2.61
CA LEU A 186 -3.90 3.86 2.31
C LEU A 186 -2.90 2.71 2.40
N VAL A 187 -1.70 2.85 1.84
CA VAL A 187 -0.64 1.83 1.97
C VAL A 187 -0.32 1.52 3.44
N SER A 188 -0.37 2.53 4.31
CA SER A 188 -0.15 2.37 5.76
C SER A 188 -1.26 1.57 6.44
N SER A 189 -2.53 1.90 6.18
CA SER A 189 -3.66 1.17 6.77
C SER A 189 -3.85 -0.20 6.15
N PHE A 190 -3.45 -0.41 4.90
CA PHE A 190 -3.31 -1.74 4.29
C PHE A 190 -2.33 -2.60 5.09
N LEU A 191 -1.12 -2.10 5.34
CA LEU A 191 -0.11 -2.84 6.10
C LEU A 191 -0.63 -3.19 7.51
N ALA A 192 -1.30 -2.25 8.17
CA ALA A 192 -1.93 -2.50 9.46
C ALA A 192 -3.01 -3.60 9.38
N SER A 193 -3.89 -3.54 8.38
CA SER A 193 -4.94 -4.55 8.14
C SER A 193 -4.39 -5.96 7.95
N ILE A 194 -3.25 -6.13 7.27
CA ILE A 194 -2.61 -7.44 7.12
C ILE A 194 -2.22 -8.03 8.48
N PHE A 195 -1.65 -7.23 9.39
CA PHE A 195 -1.30 -7.68 10.74
C PHE A 195 -2.52 -7.91 11.64
N LEU A 196 -3.62 -7.20 11.40
CA LEU A 196 -4.86 -7.36 12.15
C LEU A 196 -5.68 -8.56 11.68
N GLY A 197 -5.59 -8.92 10.40
CA GLY A 197 -6.50 -9.87 9.77
C GLY A 197 -7.92 -9.31 9.58
N ASP A 198 -8.07 -7.98 9.42
CA ASP A 198 -9.38 -7.30 9.18
C ASP A 198 -9.26 -5.98 8.40
#